data_AF-A0A9D8JDS3-F1
#
_entry.id   AF-A0A9D8JDS3-F1
#
_cell.length_a   1.000
_cell.length_b   1.000
_cell.length_c   1.000
_cell.angle_alpha   90.00
_cell.angle_beta   90.00
_cell.angle_gamma   90.00
#
_symmetry.space_group_name_H-M   'P 1'
#
loop_
_entity.id
_entity.type
_entity.pdbx_description
1 polymer ?
#
loop_
_entity_poly.entity_id
_entity_poly.type
_entity_poly.pdbx_seq_one_letter_code
_entity_poly.pdbx_strand_id
1 'polypeptide(L)'
;MQNRIKAGLTVMKLGAALVSVSLSAQAWAVPVDITDLVGQYAHYDVVSYDDPQLFGTMRSQVITYGITAFALDGDELIETDTFCHAEHTSNLPVRSEVPDSFTRAIVPRVAPVMIGDAGQGWDLWRPETPTGIGVKFEDSVAEDMPKDADDPRIADDDGDGHPGVTVFLRSGPIRGQLYLARRERFAYELRVITPDLIQGVVHDQSEQLVLGSRPFFLSHGRFNPVQNPDLTQSPITLRRLPAGYDCDTMMAERAKWFP
;
A
#
# COMPACT_ATOMS: atom_id res chain seq x y z
N MET A 1 -67.92 -22.17 -67.46
CA MET A 1 -68.63 -23.32 -66.84
C MET A 1 -67.64 -24.02 -65.92
N GLN A 2 -68.07 -24.26 -64.67
CA GLN A 2 -67.46 -25.12 -63.63
C GLN A 2 -66.28 -24.60 -62.79
N ASN A 3 -66.68 -24.11 -61.61
CA ASN A 3 -66.04 -24.27 -60.30
C ASN A 3 -65.23 -25.55 -60.11
N ARG A 4 -64.13 -25.47 -59.35
CA ARG A 4 -64.01 -26.11 -58.01
C ARG A 4 -62.67 -25.74 -57.34
N ILE A 5 -62.78 -25.02 -56.23
CA ILE A 5 -61.73 -24.82 -55.23
C ILE A 5 -61.65 -26.10 -54.38
N LYS A 6 -60.46 -26.69 -54.26
CA LYS A 6 -60.12 -27.70 -53.24
C LYS A 6 -59.04 -27.12 -52.32
N ALA A 7 -59.28 -27.30 -51.03
CA ALA A 7 -58.46 -26.82 -49.91
C ALA A 7 -57.07 -27.48 -49.86
N GLY A 8 -56.08 -26.70 -49.42
CA GLY A 8 -54.75 -27.16 -49.02
C GLY A 8 -54.37 -26.49 -47.70
N LEU A 9 -54.49 -27.24 -46.61
CA LEU A 9 -54.16 -26.88 -45.23
C LEU A 9 -52.64 -26.70 -45.10
N THR A 10 -52.18 -25.49 -44.75
CA THR A 10 -50.76 -25.23 -44.43
C THR A 10 -50.62 -25.06 -42.92
N VAL A 11 -49.85 -25.96 -42.31
CA VAL A 11 -49.51 -25.95 -40.88
C VAL A 11 -48.55 -24.80 -40.60
N MET A 12 -49.01 -23.83 -39.81
CA MET A 12 -48.19 -22.68 -39.35
C MET A 12 -47.39 -23.11 -38.12
N LYS A 13 -46.06 -23.22 -38.24
CA LYS A 13 -45.16 -23.42 -37.10
C LYS A 13 -45.10 -22.13 -36.28
N LEU A 14 -45.65 -22.13 -35.06
CA LEU A 14 -45.35 -21.11 -34.06
C LEU A 14 -43.94 -21.34 -33.51
N GLY A 15 -43.00 -20.45 -33.85
CA GLY A 15 -41.73 -20.34 -33.14
C GLY A 15 -41.90 -19.42 -31.93
N ALA A 16 -41.78 -19.97 -30.72
CA ALA A 16 -41.71 -19.18 -29.50
C ALA A 16 -40.30 -18.57 -29.40
N ALA A 17 -40.19 -17.24 -29.57
CA ALA A 17 -38.97 -16.51 -29.25
C ALA A 17 -38.94 -16.23 -27.74
N LEU A 18 -38.07 -16.93 -27.00
CA LEU A 18 -37.69 -16.56 -25.65
C LEU A 18 -36.84 -15.30 -25.71
N VAL A 19 -37.40 -14.17 -25.27
CA VAL A 19 -36.64 -12.95 -25.00
C VAL A 19 -36.01 -13.10 -23.63
N SER A 20 -34.74 -13.48 -23.59
CA SER A 20 -33.91 -13.44 -22.39
C SER A 20 -33.56 -11.97 -22.10
N VAL A 21 -34.29 -11.35 -21.17
CA VAL A 21 -33.89 -10.07 -20.59
C VAL A 21 -32.72 -10.35 -19.64
N SER A 22 -31.51 -10.02 -20.08
CA SER A 22 -30.34 -10.03 -19.21
C SER A 22 -30.38 -8.78 -18.34
N LEU A 23 -30.64 -8.94 -17.03
CA LEU A 23 -30.44 -7.88 -16.06
C LEU A 23 -28.94 -7.71 -15.87
N SER A 24 -28.34 -6.74 -16.56
CA SER A 24 -26.99 -6.28 -16.26
C SER A 24 -27.05 -5.52 -14.94
N ALA A 25 -26.43 -6.06 -13.88
CA ALA A 25 -26.16 -5.30 -12.66
C ALA A 25 -25.13 -4.23 -12.99
N GLN A 26 -25.60 -3.04 -13.39
CA GLN A 26 -24.76 -1.86 -13.45
C GLN A 26 -24.43 -1.48 -12.02
N ALA A 27 -23.21 -1.78 -11.58
CA ALA A 27 -22.65 -1.19 -10.38
C ALA A 27 -22.66 0.34 -10.60
N TRP A 28 -23.42 1.06 -9.79
CA TRP A 28 -23.44 2.51 -9.84
C TRP A 28 -22.13 2.99 -9.23
N ALA A 29 -21.12 3.21 -10.07
CA ALA A 29 -19.97 4.00 -9.68
C ALA A 29 -20.50 5.38 -9.31
N VAL A 30 -20.34 5.77 -8.04
CA VAL A 30 -20.62 7.14 -7.64
C VAL A 30 -19.58 7.99 -8.38
N PRO A 31 -19.99 8.97 -9.21
CA PRO A 31 -19.01 9.88 -9.81
C PRO A 31 -18.30 10.62 -8.66
N VAL A 32 -17.00 10.37 -8.53
CA VAL A 32 -16.15 11.02 -7.54
C VAL A 32 -15.83 12.41 -8.07
N ASP A 33 -16.27 13.45 -7.36
CA ASP A 33 -15.73 14.79 -7.56
C ASP A 33 -14.36 14.85 -6.88
N ILE A 34 -13.31 15.03 -7.67
CA ILE A 34 -11.93 15.02 -7.17
C ILE A 34 -11.66 16.19 -6.22
N THR A 35 -12.43 17.27 -6.33
CA THR A 35 -12.31 18.43 -5.44
C THR A 35 -12.76 18.09 -4.02
N ASP A 36 -13.71 17.16 -3.89
CA ASP A 36 -14.15 16.65 -2.59
C ASP A 36 -13.06 15.83 -1.91
N LEU A 37 -12.07 15.29 -2.64
CA LEU A 37 -10.97 14.51 -2.07
C LEU A 37 -9.83 15.36 -1.50
N VAL A 38 -9.80 16.66 -1.80
CA VAL A 38 -8.73 17.55 -1.31
C VAL A 38 -8.78 17.61 0.22
N GLY A 39 -7.63 17.46 0.87
CA GLY A 39 -7.50 17.53 2.33
C GLY A 39 -6.48 16.55 2.92
N GLN A 40 -6.44 16.48 4.24
CA GLN A 40 -5.58 15.57 4.99
C GLN A 40 -6.36 14.36 5.46
N TYR A 41 -5.70 13.20 5.46
CA TYR A 41 -6.26 11.92 5.85
C TYR A 41 -5.31 11.22 6.80
N ALA A 42 -5.85 10.59 7.84
CA ALA A 42 -5.16 9.63 8.66
C ALA A 42 -4.89 8.41 7.79
N HIS A 43 -3.60 8.14 7.56
CA HIS A 43 -3.11 7.02 6.78
C HIS A 43 -2.91 5.83 7.71
N TYR A 44 -3.57 4.72 7.38
CA TYR A 44 -3.34 3.44 8.01
C TYR A 44 -3.21 2.38 6.94
N ASP A 45 -2.05 1.74 6.91
CA ASP A 45 -1.83 0.62 6.04
C ASP A 45 -1.18 -0.54 6.79
N VAL A 46 -1.48 -1.73 6.31
CA VAL A 46 -0.82 -2.96 6.73
C VAL A 46 -0.19 -3.54 5.49
N VAL A 47 1.04 -4.01 5.60
CA VAL A 47 1.69 -4.83 4.58
C VAL A 47 2.06 -6.15 5.21
N SER A 48 1.49 -7.24 4.68
CA SER A 48 1.80 -8.58 5.12
C SER A 48 2.92 -9.18 4.27
N TYR A 49 3.84 -9.89 4.92
CA TYR A 49 4.96 -10.54 4.26
C TYR A 49 5.11 -12.00 4.66
N ASP A 50 5.59 -12.79 3.72
CA ASP A 50 6.02 -14.17 3.92
C ASP A 50 7.53 -14.26 3.68
N ASP A 51 8.26 -14.78 4.65
CA ASP A 51 9.70 -15.04 4.57
C ASP A 51 9.99 -16.53 4.81
N PRO A 52 10.41 -17.28 3.76
CA PRO A 52 10.79 -18.68 3.89
C PRO A 52 12.03 -18.86 4.79
N GLN A 53 11.85 -19.56 5.89
CA GLN A 53 12.88 -19.89 6.86
C GLN A 53 13.19 -21.40 6.83
N LEU A 54 14.32 -21.81 7.42
CA LEU A 54 14.73 -23.22 7.44
C LEU A 54 13.68 -24.16 8.04
N PHE A 55 12.88 -23.66 9.00
CA PHE A 55 11.88 -24.45 9.74
C PHE A 55 10.44 -23.95 9.57
N GLY A 56 10.11 -23.31 8.43
CA GLY A 56 8.75 -22.87 8.12
C GLY A 56 8.73 -21.50 7.45
N THR A 57 7.61 -20.80 7.53
CA THR A 57 7.47 -19.43 7.00
C THR A 57 7.29 -18.47 8.17
N MET A 58 8.19 -17.50 8.28
CA MET A 58 7.94 -16.34 9.13
C MET A 58 6.89 -15.48 8.40
N ARG A 59 5.78 -15.24 9.08
CA ARG A 59 4.74 -14.33 8.62
C ARG A 59 4.80 -13.09 9.48
N SER A 60 4.88 -11.95 8.84
CA SER A 60 4.97 -10.67 9.52
C SER A 60 4.04 -9.65 8.89
N GLN A 61 3.66 -8.67 9.68
CA GLN A 61 2.93 -7.50 9.22
C GLN A 61 3.66 -6.26 9.69
N VAL A 62 3.87 -5.32 8.77
CA VAL A 62 4.23 -3.95 9.11
C VAL A 62 2.93 -3.14 9.07
N ILE A 63 2.64 -2.43 10.15
CA ILE A 63 1.48 -1.56 10.26
C ILE A 63 2.01 -0.14 10.34
N THR A 64 1.66 0.70 9.39
CA THR A 64 2.17 2.06 9.27
C THR A 64 1.06 3.07 9.51
N TYR A 65 1.41 4.12 10.24
CA TYR A 65 0.53 5.23 10.60
C TYR A 65 1.13 6.51 10.04
N GLY A 66 0.32 7.32 9.39
CA GLY A 66 0.79 8.54 8.76
C GLY A 66 -0.31 9.53 8.46
N ILE A 67 0.06 10.57 7.71
CA ILE A 67 -0.86 11.54 7.12
C ILE A 67 -0.65 11.51 5.61
N THR A 68 -1.73 11.29 4.87
CA THR A 68 -1.78 11.49 3.43
C THR A 68 -2.51 12.79 3.15
N ALA A 69 -1.89 13.68 2.38
CA ALA A 69 -2.50 14.93 1.94
C ALA A 69 -2.75 14.86 0.43
N PHE A 70 -4.01 15.08 0.05
CA PHE A 70 -4.40 15.29 -1.33
C PHE A 70 -4.56 16.78 -1.63
N ALA A 71 -4.00 17.22 -2.75
CA ALA A 71 -4.14 18.58 -3.27
C ALA A 71 -4.33 18.55 -4.78
N LEU A 72 -4.74 19.68 -5.35
CA LEU A 72 -4.81 19.86 -6.80
C LEU A 72 -3.59 20.63 -7.30
N ASP A 73 -2.95 20.10 -8.33
CA ASP A 73 -2.02 20.84 -9.19
C ASP A 73 -2.66 21.00 -10.58
N GLY A 74 -3.28 22.15 -10.81
CA GLY A 74 -4.20 22.33 -11.94
C GLY A 74 -5.42 21.42 -11.81
N ASP A 75 -5.57 20.50 -12.76
CA ASP A 75 -6.66 19.52 -12.80
C ASP A 75 -6.21 18.12 -12.30
N GLU A 76 -4.94 17.97 -11.90
CA GLU A 76 -4.39 16.71 -11.41
C GLU A 76 -4.48 16.63 -9.87
N LEU A 77 -4.93 15.48 -9.37
CA LEU A 77 -4.86 15.16 -7.95
C LEU A 77 -3.45 14.68 -7.63
N ILE A 78 -2.81 15.30 -6.65
CA ILE A 78 -1.48 14.92 -6.16
C ILE A 78 -1.54 14.50 -4.69
N GLU A 79 -0.66 13.58 -4.32
CA GLU A 79 -0.52 12.97 -3.00
C GLU A 79 0.82 13.35 -2.38
N THR A 80 0.81 13.67 -1.09
CA THR A 80 2.02 13.76 -0.27
C THR A 80 1.80 12.96 1.00
N ASP A 81 2.75 12.08 1.33
CA ASP A 81 2.71 11.25 2.53
C ASP A 81 3.68 11.74 3.60
N THR A 82 3.27 11.60 4.85
CA THR A 82 4.12 11.78 6.03
C THR A 82 3.95 10.57 6.93
N PHE A 83 5.01 9.78 7.11
CA PHE A 83 4.97 8.59 7.95
C PHE A 83 5.32 8.93 9.40
N CYS A 84 4.37 8.66 10.30
CA CYS A 84 4.45 9.09 11.69
C CYS A 84 4.98 7.99 12.62
N HIS A 85 4.56 6.74 12.41
CA HIS A 85 4.91 5.61 13.26
C HIS A 85 4.74 4.29 12.50
N ALA A 86 5.46 3.24 12.92
CA ALA A 86 5.30 1.90 12.39
C ALA A 86 5.40 0.85 13.50
N GLU A 87 4.54 -0.15 13.41
CA GLU A 87 4.58 -1.35 14.24
C GLU A 87 4.90 -2.56 13.38
N HIS A 88 5.56 -3.55 13.97
CA HIS A 88 5.79 -4.81 13.31
C HIS A 88 5.35 -5.96 14.20
N THR A 89 4.52 -6.82 13.63
CA THR A 89 4.03 -8.03 14.27
C THR A 89 4.49 -9.24 13.48
N SER A 90 4.67 -10.38 14.14
CA SER A 90 5.01 -11.63 13.46
C SER A 90 4.46 -12.84 14.19
N ASN A 91 4.38 -13.97 13.50
CA ASN A 91 4.03 -15.26 14.09
C ASN A 91 5.18 -15.87 14.93
N LEU A 92 6.34 -15.24 14.96
CA LEU A 92 7.49 -15.64 15.78
C LEU A 92 7.56 -14.80 17.07
N PRO A 93 8.19 -15.32 18.14
CA PRO A 93 8.37 -14.57 19.39
C PRO A 93 9.50 -13.53 19.28
N VAL A 94 9.48 -12.73 18.21
CA VAL A 94 10.34 -11.56 17.99
C VAL A 94 9.46 -10.32 17.95
N ARG A 95 9.86 -9.31 18.70
CA ARG A 95 9.31 -7.96 18.62
C ARG A 95 10.38 -7.08 18.02
N SER A 96 10.01 -6.34 16.99
CA SER A 96 10.82 -5.21 16.51
C SER A 96 10.15 -3.92 16.94
N GLU A 97 10.98 -2.95 17.24
CA GLU A 97 10.61 -1.59 17.61
C GLU A 97 11.26 -0.69 16.58
N VAL A 98 10.43 -0.02 15.79
CA VAL A 98 10.83 0.94 14.76
C VAL A 98 10.69 2.33 15.37
N PRO A 99 11.78 3.09 15.57
CA PRO A 99 11.69 4.43 16.13
C PRO A 99 10.96 5.38 15.19
N ASP A 100 10.28 6.39 15.73
CA ASP A 100 9.64 7.41 14.88
C ASP A 100 10.66 8.22 14.06
N SER A 101 11.94 8.27 14.47
CA SER A 101 13.01 8.86 13.66
C SER A 101 13.24 8.08 12.36
N PHE A 102 13.15 6.73 12.41
CA PHE A 102 13.19 5.88 11.22
C PHE A 102 12.02 6.20 10.30
N THR A 103 10.78 6.24 10.80
CA THR A 103 9.60 6.45 9.94
C THR A 103 9.57 7.87 9.38
N ARG A 104 10.00 8.87 10.16
CA ARG A 104 10.07 10.26 9.69
C ARG A 104 11.21 10.52 8.71
N ALA A 105 12.20 9.63 8.65
CA ALA A 105 13.25 9.68 7.62
C ALA A 105 12.72 9.29 6.23
N ILE A 106 11.56 8.63 6.16
CA ILE A 106 10.89 8.28 4.90
C ILE A 106 10.20 9.52 4.36
N VAL A 107 10.80 10.14 3.34
CA VAL A 107 10.26 11.33 2.67
C VAL A 107 10.01 11.03 1.20
N PRO A 108 8.82 10.50 0.84
CA PRO A 108 8.47 10.27 -0.55
C PRO A 108 8.36 11.58 -1.32
N ARG A 109 8.61 11.51 -2.63
CA ARG A 109 8.25 12.59 -3.54
C ARG A 109 6.73 12.70 -3.65
N VAL A 110 6.26 13.89 -4.02
CA VAL A 110 4.87 14.11 -4.42
C VAL A 110 4.52 13.14 -5.57
N ALA A 111 3.38 12.48 -5.47
CA ALA A 111 2.91 11.49 -6.44
C ALA A 111 1.63 11.97 -7.14
N PRO A 112 1.51 11.82 -8.47
CA PRO A 112 0.21 11.99 -9.11
C PRO A 112 -0.71 10.82 -8.73
N VAL A 113 -1.99 11.12 -8.54
CA VAL A 113 -3.05 10.13 -8.29
C VAL A 113 -3.89 10.01 -9.54
N MET A 114 -3.85 8.84 -10.17
CA MET A 114 -4.63 8.55 -11.38
C MET A 114 -6.05 8.19 -11.00
N ILE A 115 -7.02 8.78 -11.68
CA ILE A 115 -8.45 8.47 -11.48
C ILE A 115 -8.82 7.33 -12.43
N GLY A 116 -9.35 6.26 -11.87
CA GLY A 116 -9.75 5.07 -12.61
C GLY A 116 -11.17 5.15 -13.14
N ASP A 117 -11.44 4.40 -14.21
CA ASP A 117 -12.80 3.96 -14.49
C ASP A 117 -13.16 2.86 -13.49
N ALA A 118 -14.17 3.08 -12.66
CA ALA A 118 -14.66 2.14 -11.64
C ALA A 118 -14.95 0.71 -12.17
N GLY A 119 -15.01 0.51 -13.49
CA GLY A 119 -15.08 -0.80 -14.15
C GLY A 119 -13.82 -1.68 -14.01
N GLN A 120 -12.68 -1.13 -13.57
CA GLN A 120 -11.47 -1.88 -13.23
C GLN A 120 -11.41 -2.30 -11.74
N GLY A 121 -12.41 -1.90 -10.94
CA GLY A 121 -12.52 -2.28 -9.52
C GLY A 121 -11.90 -1.31 -8.53
N TRP A 122 -11.20 -0.26 -8.97
CA TRP A 122 -10.67 0.83 -8.15
C TRP A 122 -11.07 2.20 -8.73
N ASP A 123 -11.16 3.21 -7.87
CA ASP A 123 -11.52 4.58 -8.23
C ASP A 123 -10.28 5.47 -8.36
N LEU A 124 -9.23 5.20 -7.57
CA LEU A 124 -7.96 5.91 -7.61
C LEU A 124 -6.81 4.91 -7.65
N TRP A 125 -5.76 5.26 -8.36
CA TRP A 125 -4.49 4.52 -8.39
C TRP A 125 -3.34 5.48 -8.14
N ARG A 126 -2.53 5.17 -7.12
CA ARG A 126 -1.29 5.86 -6.84
C ARG A 126 -0.12 4.98 -7.28
N PRO A 127 0.70 5.40 -8.26
CA PRO A 127 1.86 4.64 -8.71
C PRO A 127 2.98 4.67 -7.67
N GLU A 128 3.97 3.80 -7.84
CA GLU A 128 5.10 3.75 -6.92
C GLU A 128 5.90 5.06 -6.85
N THR A 129 6.34 5.38 -5.64
CA THR A 129 7.33 6.43 -5.37
C THR A 129 8.59 5.82 -4.75
N PRO A 130 9.48 5.22 -5.55
CA PRO A 130 10.75 4.69 -5.05
C PRO A 130 11.47 5.72 -4.18
N THR A 131 11.62 5.42 -2.90
CA THR A 131 12.14 6.34 -1.88
C THR A 131 13.25 5.65 -1.09
N GLY A 132 14.46 6.21 -1.14
CA GLY A 132 15.60 5.69 -0.39
C GLY A 132 15.52 6.08 1.09
N ILE A 133 15.82 5.13 1.97
CA ILE A 133 15.98 5.33 3.41
C ILE A 133 17.26 4.62 3.84
N GLY A 134 18.16 5.34 4.49
CA GLY A 134 19.48 4.82 4.82
C GLY A 134 20.38 4.64 3.59
N VAL A 135 19.92 5.11 2.43
CA VAL A 135 20.62 5.08 1.14
C VAL A 135 20.18 6.29 0.31
N LYS A 136 21.14 6.90 -0.40
CA LYS A 136 20.88 7.99 -1.34
C LYS A 136 20.91 7.51 -2.78
N PHE A 137 19.93 7.98 -3.53
CA PHE A 137 19.82 7.82 -4.98
C PHE A 137 19.80 9.20 -5.61
N GLU A 138 20.51 9.37 -6.71
CA GLU A 138 20.33 10.50 -7.61
C GLU A 138 19.07 10.27 -8.47
N ASP A 139 18.83 9.03 -8.89
CA ASP A 139 17.61 8.55 -9.53
C ASP A 139 17.14 7.24 -8.88
N SER A 140 16.15 7.37 -7.98
CA SER A 140 15.63 6.23 -7.21
C SER A 140 14.87 5.20 -8.04
N VAL A 141 14.52 5.51 -9.30
CA VAL A 141 13.82 4.60 -10.21
C VAL A 141 14.83 3.78 -11.02
N ALA A 142 15.88 4.42 -11.54
CA ALA A 142 16.81 3.79 -12.47
C ALA A 142 17.98 3.06 -11.79
N GLU A 143 18.40 3.52 -10.60
CA GLU A 143 19.57 2.96 -9.93
C GLU A 143 19.29 1.62 -9.25
N ASP A 144 20.30 0.74 -9.22
CA ASP A 144 20.27 -0.49 -8.44
C ASP A 144 20.53 -0.22 -6.96
N MET A 145 19.89 -1.02 -6.10
CA MET A 145 20.18 -1.04 -4.67
C MET A 145 21.66 -1.43 -4.43
N PRO A 146 22.39 -0.72 -3.55
CA PRO A 146 23.68 -1.17 -3.04
C PRO A 146 23.67 -2.64 -2.61
N LYS A 147 24.82 -3.29 -2.78
CA LYS A 147 25.05 -4.68 -2.32
C LYS A 147 26.10 -4.75 -1.21
N ASP A 148 26.83 -3.67 -1.00
CA ASP A 148 27.88 -3.53 0.01
C ASP A 148 27.39 -2.56 1.09
N ALA A 149 27.67 -2.90 2.35
CA ALA A 149 27.34 -2.06 3.49
C ALA A 149 28.25 -0.82 3.58
N ASP A 150 29.43 -0.86 2.96
CA ASP A 150 30.38 0.25 2.89
C ASP A 150 30.20 1.12 1.62
N ASP A 151 29.11 0.93 0.86
CA ASP A 151 28.80 1.75 -0.32
C ASP A 151 28.66 3.22 0.09
N PRO A 152 29.30 4.18 -0.62
CA PRO A 152 29.26 5.60 -0.26
C PRO A 152 27.86 6.22 -0.32
N ARG A 153 26.88 5.55 -0.93
CA ARG A 153 25.48 5.96 -0.93
C ARG A 153 24.77 5.69 0.40
N ILE A 154 25.34 4.85 1.28
CA ILE A 154 24.76 4.59 2.60
C ILE A 154 24.84 5.85 3.46
N ALA A 155 23.71 6.20 4.08
CA ALA A 155 23.54 7.40 4.87
C ALA A 155 22.89 7.08 6.23
N ASP A 156 23.19 7.89 7.25
CA ASP A 156 22.53 7.85 8.56
C ASP A 156 21.29 8.77 8.50
N ASP A 157 20.15 8.20 8.13
CA ASP A 157 18.94 8.96 7.83
C ASP A 157 18.06 9.20 9.07
N ASP A 158 18.22 8.41 10.13
CA ASP A 158 17.54 8.61 11.42
C ASP A 158 18.39 9.35 12.46
N GLY A 159 19.67 9.62 12.15
CA GLY A 159 20.55 10.51 12.89
C GLY A 159 21.10 9.90 14.18
N ASP A 160 21.16 8.57 14.27
CA ASP A 160 21.57 7.85 15.48
C ASP A 160 23.07 7.51 15.52
N GLY A 161 23.81 7.85 14.47
CA GLY A 161 25.24 7.60 14.32
C GLY A 161 25.59 6.21 13.76
N HIS A 162 24.60 5.44 13.30
CA HIS A 162 24.77 4.15 12.65
C HIS A 162 24.48 4.24 11.15
N PRO A 163 25.09 3.36 10.31
CA PRO A 163 24.82 3.37 8.89
C PRO A 163 23.37 2.96 8.62
N GLY A 164 22.70 3.68 7.72
CA GLY A 164 21.33 3.38 7.32
C GLY A 164 20.32 3.98 8.29
N VAL A 165 19.43 3.11 8.76
CA VAL A 165 18.45 3.37 9.82
C VAL A 165 18.35 2.16 10.75
N THR A 166 17.99 2.40 12.01
CA THR A 166 18.05 1.39 13.07
C THR A 166 16.69 0.84 13.45
N VAL A 167 16.58 -0.49 13.50
CA VAL A 167 15.46 -1.22 14.08
C VAL A 167 15.92 -1.99 15.32
N PHE A 168 15.18 -1.88 16.41
CA PHE A 168 15.50 -2.58 17.66
C PHE A 168 14.79 -3.92 17.71
N LEU A 169 15.54 -5.00 17.94
CA LEU A 169 15.02 -6.36 18.05
C LEU A 169 14.97 -6.84 19.50
N ARG A 170 13.90 -7.55 19.83
CA ARG A 170 13.65 -8.14 21.14
C ARG A 170 13.09 -9.55 20.97
N SER A 171 13.83 -10.58 21.41
CA SER A 171 13.33 -11.96 21.46
C SER A 171 13.78 -12.63 22.75
N GLY A 172 12.84 -12.91 23.66
CA GLY A 172 13.15 -13.39 25.01
C GLY A 172 14.18 -12.49 25.72
N PRO A 173 15.32 -13.03 26.20
CA PRO A 173 16.38 -12.24 26.83
C PRO A 173 17.26 -11.47 25.82
N ILE A 174 17.17 -11.77 24.52
CA ILE A 174 17.99 -11.15 23.49
C ILE A 174 17.45 -9.75 23.18
N ARG A 175 18.36 -8.78 23.24
CA ARG A 175 18.18 -7.41 22.79
C ARG A 175 19.19 -7.15 21.69
N GLY A 176 18.77 -6.51 20.62
CA GLY A 176 19.70 -6.12 19.56
C GLY A 176 19.19 -5.01 18.67
N GLN A 177 20.01 -4.67 17.71
CA GLN A 177 19.81 -3.63 16.71
C GLN A 177 20.12 -4.22 15.34
N LEU A 178 19.32 -3.86 14.35
CA LEU A 178 19.59 -4.09 12.93
C LEU A 178 19.75 -2.73 12.26
N TYR A 179 20.75 -2.65 11.39
CA TYR A 179 21.01 -1.48 10.56
C TYR A 179 20.60 -1.80 9.13
N LEU A 180 19.73 -0.99 8.56
CA LEU A 180 19.05 -1.27 7.29
C LEU A 180 19.20 -0.10 6.34
N ALA A 181 19.35 -0.39 5.06
CA ALA A 181 19.06 0.53 3.97
C ALA A 181 17.91 -0.05 3.15
N ARG A 182 16.96 0.79 2.75
CA ARG A 182 15.76 0.37 2.02
C ARG A 182 15.45 1.30 0.86
N ARG A 183 14.79 0.74 -0.14
CA ARG A 183 14.05 1.48 -1.17
C ARG A 183 12.58 1.13 -1.03
N GLU A 184 11.78 2.04 -0.48
CA GLU A 184 10.33 1.84 -0.37
C GLU A 184 9.68 2.03 -1.74
N ARG A 185 8.85 1.08 -2.16
CA ARG A 185 8.15 1.07 -3.46
C ARG A 185 6.69 0.68 -3.29
N PHE A 186 5.95 1.52 -2.58
CA PHE A 186 4.51 1.36 -2.37
C PHE A 186 3.70 1.95 -3.52
N ALA A 187 2.72 1.20 -4.00
CA ALA A 187 1.64 1.67 -4.87
C ALA A 187 0.28 1.30 -4.27
N TYR A 188 -0.75 2.09 -4.54
CA TYR A 188 -2.08 1.91 -3.94
C TYR A 188 -3.18 1.78 -4.98
N GLU A 189 -3.97 0.71 -4.88
CA GLU A 189 -5.29 0.62 -5.51
C GLU A 189 -6.34 1.04 -4.48
N LEU A 190 -7.05 2.12 -4.74
CA LEU A 190 -7.96 2.76 -3.78
C LEU A 190 -9.39 2.84 -4.33
N ARG A 191 -10.35 2.75 -3.42
CA ARG A 191 -11.78 2.95 -3.65
C ARG A 191 -12.29 4.03 -2.71
N VAL A 192 -13.01 4.99 -3.27
CA VAL A 192 -13.65 6.07 -2.53
C VAL A 192 -14.99 5.55 -1.99
N ILE A 193 -15.03 5.22 -0.70
CA ILE A 193 -16.27 4.78 -0.05
C ILE A 193 -17.16 6.00 0.20
N THR A 194 -16.56 7.06 0.73
CA THR A 194 -17.09 8.42 0.82
C THR A 194 -15.92 9.40 0.66
N PRO A 195 -16.16 10.72 0.47
CA PRO A 195 -15.07 11.70 0.52
C PRO A 195 -14.25 11.65 1.81
N ASP A 196 -14.81 11.14 2.91
CA ASP A 196 -14.14 11.06 4.22
C ASP A 196 -13.50 9.70 4.51
N LEU A 197 -13.72 8.71 3.66
CA LEU A 197 -13.24 7.33 3.84
C LEU A 197 -12.85 6.72 2.49
N ILE A 198 -11.56 6.49 2.32
CA ILE A 198 -10.98 5.81 1.15
C ILE A 198 -10.34 4.53 1.66
N GLN A 199 -10.54 3.42 0.94
CA GLN A 199 -10.00 2.12 1.33
C GLN A 199 -9.44 1.40 0.13
N GLY A 200 -8.48 0.51 0.34
CA GLY A 200 -7.81 -0.15 -0.77
C GLY A 200 -6.82 -1.21 -0.33
N VAL A 201 -5.90 -1.50 -1.23
CA VAL A 201 -4.78 -2.42 -0.99
C VAL A 201 -3.45 -1.76 -1.33
N VAL A 202 -2.41 -2.18 -0.63
CA VAL A 202 -1.02 -1.79 -0.88
C VAL A 202 -0.35 -2.85 -1.74
N HIS A 203 0.35 -2.40 -2.78
CA HIS A 203 1.33 -3.20 -3.50
C HIS A 203 2.72 -2.76 -3.04
N ASP A 204 3.50 -3.69 -2.51
CA ASP A 204 4.84 -3.42 -2.03
C ASP A 204 5.89 -4.18 -2.85
N GLN A 205 6.77 -3.42 -3.50
CA GLN A 205 7.93 -3.94 -4.24
C GLN A 205 9.26 -3.48 -3.62
N SER A 206 9.23 -3.13 -2.34
CA SER A 206 10.38 -2.55 -1.66
C SER A 206 11.56 -3.51 -1.60
N GLU A 207 12.74 -2.92 -1.54
CA GLU A 207 14.01 -3.63 -1.43
C GLU A 207 14.70 -3.28 -0.11
N GLN A 208 15.43 -4.25 0.43
CA GLN A 208 16.17 -4.08 1.67
C GLN A 208 17.60 -4.63 1.57
N LEU A 209 18.53 -3.87 2.14
CA LEU A 209 19.89 -4.28 2.45
C LEU A 209 20.11 -4.23 3.95
N VAL A 210 20.57 -5.35 4.53
CA VAL A 210 21.04 -5.38 5.91
C VAL A 210 22.50 -4.97 5.95
N LEU A 211 22.78 -3.83 6.58
CA LEU A 211 24.11 -3.23 6.69
C LEU A 211 24.90 -3.82 7.86
N GLY A 212 24.20 -4.26 8.91
CA GLY A 212 24.85 -4.84 10.07
C GLY A 212 23.88 -5.07 11.22
N SER A 213 24.45 -5.50 12.35
CA SER A 213 23.67 -5.73 13.57
C SER A 213 24.51 -5.66 14.83
N ARG A 214 23.83 -5.45 15.96
CA ARG A 214 24.38 -5.62 17.30
C ARG A 214 23.44 -6.45 18.16
N PRO A 215 23.87 -7.61 18.70
CA PRO A 215 25.12 -8.31 18.40
C PRO A 215 25.17 -8.84 16.95
N PHE A 216 26.38 -8.99 16.40
CA PHE A 216 26.65 -9.28 14.98
C PHE A 216 25.97 -10.56 14.43
N PHE A 217 25.60 -11.50 15.29
CA PHE A 217 24.97 -12.75 14.85
C PHE A 217 23.51 -12.54 14.37
N LEU A 218 22.90 -11.38 14.63
CA LEU A 218 21.53 -11.08 14.21
C LEU A 218 21.41 -10.77 12.72
N SER A 219 22.48 -10.36 12.05
CA SER A 219 22.49 -10.07 10.60
C SER A 219 22.81 -11.28 9.73
N HIS A 220 22.83 -12.51 10.28
CA HIS A 220 23.20 -13.73 9.53
C HIS A 220 22.12 -14.27 8.57
N GLY A 221 21.17 -13.44 8.13
CA GLY A 221 20.11 -13.79 7.19
C GLY A 221 19.94 -12.74 6.09
N ARG A 222 19.57 -13.16 4.88
CA ARG A 222 19.08 -12.24 3.85
C ARG A 222 17.62 -11.94 4.14
N PHE A 223 17.36 -10.86 4.87
CA PHE A 223 16.01 -10.41 5.16
C PHE A 223 15.54 -9.50 4.02
N ASN A 224 14.99 -10.08 2.96
CA ASN A 224 14.19 -9.34 2.00
C ASN A 224 12.84 -10.04 1.87
N PRO A 225 11.95 -9.84 2.86
CA PRO A 225 10.70 -10.56 2.92
C PRO A 225 9.84 -10.20 1.70
N VAL A 226 9.11 -11.17 1.16
CA VAL A 226 8.26 -10.96 -0.03
C VAL A 226 6.85 -10.67 0.45
N GLN A 227 6.20 -9.67 -0.14
CA GLN A 227 4.81 -9.36 0.18
C GLN A 227 3.94 -10.62 0.00
N ASN A 228 3.05 -10.87 0.96
CA ASN A 228 2.09 -11.95 0.85
C ASN A 228 1.21 -11.72 -0.39
N PRO A 229 1.05 -12.71 -1.29
CA PRO A 229 0.30 -12.52 -2.53
C PRO A 229 -1.21 -12.29 -2.32
N ASP A 230 -1.74 -12.61 -1.14
CA ASP A 230 -3.11 -12.27 -0.77
C ASP A 230 -3.18 -10.82 -0.26
N LEU A 231 -3.47 -9.89 -1.17
CA LEU A 231 -3.56 -8.45 -0.90
C LEU A 231 -4.70 -8.08 0.07
N THR A 232 -5.63 -8.98 0.37
CA THR A 232 -6.61 -8.73 1.44
C THR A 232 -5.96 -8.63 2.82
N GLN A 233 -4.73 -9.14 2.95
CA GLN A 233 -3.88 -9.00 4.13
C GLN A 233 -2.96 -7.78 4.07
N SER A 234 -3.02 -6.98 3.00
CA SER A 234 -2.29 -5.71 2.89
C SER A 234 -3.22 -4.50 2.65
N PRO A 235 -4.23 -4.26 3.51
CA PRO A 235 -5.18 -3.16 3.34
C PRO A 235 -4.54 -1.79 3.59
N ILE A 236 -5.11 -0.78 2.95
CA ILE A 236 -4.93 0.64 3.28
C ILE A 236 -6.29 1.28 3.58
N THR A 237 -6.34 2.19 4.54
CA THR A 237 -7.48 3.02 4.89
C THR A 237 -7.01 4.44 5.11
N LEU A 238 -7.62 5.38 4.39
CA LEU A 238 -7.44 6.81 4.55
C LEU A 238 -8.73 7.39 5.12
N ARG A 239 -8.64 8.06 6.26
CA ARG A 239 -9.80 8.67 6.92
C ARG A 239 -9.59 10.17 7.09
N ARG A 240 -10.52 10.99 6.62
CA ARG A 240 -10.34 12.46 6.63
C ARG A 240 -10.06 12.98 8.04
N LEU A 241 -9.01 13.77 8.13
CA LEU A 241 -8.63 14.54 9.30
C LEU A 241 -9.19 15.96 9.21
N PRO A 242 -9.56 16.56 10.35
CA PRO A 242 -9.71 18.01 10.45
C PRO A 242 -8.41 18.72 10.07
N ALA A 243 -8.52 19.95 9.58
CA ALA A 243 -7.34 20.76 9.25
C ALA A 243 -6.44 20.97 10.48
N GLY A 244 -5.12 20.94 10.26
CA GLY A 244 -4.11 21.25 11.28
C GLY A 244 -3.67 20.08 12.15
N TYR A 245 -4.05 18.84 11.80
CA TYR A 245 -3.47 17.66 12.43
C TYR A 245 -2.01 17.48 11.99
N ASP A 246 -1.15 17.17 12.96
CA ASP A 246 0.21 16.69 12.76
C ASP A 246 0.36 15.27 13.30
N CYS A 247 1.55 14.66 13.09
CA CYS A 247 1.82 13.31 13.55
C CYS A 247 1.61 13.13 15.05
N ASP A 248 2.07 14.08 15.87
CA ASP A 248 2.00 13.97 17.33
C ASP A 248 0.54 14.00 17.81
N THR A 249 -0.26 14.92 17.28
CA THR A 249 -1.69 15.05 17.61
C THR A 249 -2.49 13.84 17.14
N MET A 250 -2.24 13.39 15.90
CA MET A 250 -2.92 12.22 15.34
C MET A 250 -2.60 10.94 16.12
N MET A 251 -1.32 10.73 16.49
CA MET A 251 -0.90 9.56 17.25
C MET A 251 -1.37 9.60 18.70
N ALA A 252 -1.48 10.78 19.32
CA ALA A 252 -2.11 10.93 20.64
C ALA A 252 -3.60 10.51 20.63
N GLU A 253 -4.28 10.68 19.50
CA GLU A 253 -5.67 10.27 19.28
C GLU A 253 -5.80 8.97 18.45
N ARG A 254 -4.77 8.13 18.37
CA ARG A 254 -4.70 6.97 17.45
C ARG A 254 -5.97 6.12 17.43
N ALA A 255 -6.52 5.80 18.60
CA ALA A 255 -7.73 4.96 18.74
C ALA A 255 -9.02 5.58 18.16
N LYS A 256 -9.03 6.88 17.84
CA LYS A 256 -10.14 7.56 17.17
C LYS A 256 -10.10 7.39 15.66
N TRP A 257 -8.89 7.32 15.10
CA TRP A 257 -8.64 7.38 13.66
C TRP A 257 -8.40 6.01 13.04
N PHE A 258 -7.83 5.10 13.82
CA PHE A 258 -7.36 3.80 13.36
C PHE A 258 -8.11 2.65 14.06
N PRO A 259 -8.25 1.49 13.39
CA PRO A 259 -8.92 0.31 13.94
C PRO A 259 -8.21 -0.29 15.16
#